data_AF-A0A2E1BTP2-F1
#
_entry.id   AF-A0A2E1BTP2-F1
#
_cell.length_a   1.000
_cell.length_b   1.000
_cell.length_c   1.000
_cell.angle_alpha   90.00
_cell.angle_beta   90.00
_cell.angle_gamma   90.00
#
_symmetry.space_group_name_H-M   'P 1'
#
loop_
_entity.id
_entity.type
_entity.pdbx_description
1 polymer ?
#
loop_
_entity_poly.entity_id
_entity_poly.type
_entity_poly.pdbx_seq_one_letter_code
_entity_poly.pdbx_strand_id
1 'polypeptide(L)'
;MNKENIEVIVIGGGHAGCEAAAAAARMGVKTLLITQDKAKIGEMSCNPAIGGIGKGHLVKEIDALDGLMGLVADEAGIQFRLLNRSRGAAVRGPRCQADRKIYREAMQKAIASQRGLTVLSGTVASFVSENKGPIKGVCLENGETILAQAIILTTGTFLNGVIHMGDKTIAAGRVGEPPSVSLANDLRRFNLSMGRLKTGTPPRLDGKTINWDILEKQLGDERPEMFSEYNSKPSNRQVECRVTYTNKEIHK
;
A
#
# COMPACT_ATOMS: atom_id res chain seq x y z
N MET A 1 -3.64 -15.39 21.92
CA MET A 1 -3.12 -15.62 20.56
C MET A 1 -1.97 -16.59 20.70
N ASN A 2 -2.09 -17.83 20.22
CA ASN A 2 -1.01 -18.80 20.37
C ASN A 2 0.10 -18.42 19.38
N LYS A 3 1.16 -17.78 19.88
CA LYS A 3 2.32 -17.31 19.09
C LYS A 3 3.32 -18.45 18.84
N GLU A 4 3.05 -19.63 19.39
CA GLU A 4 3.78 -20.86 19.10
C GLU A 4 3.47 -21.29 17.66
N ASN A 5 4.53 -21.52 16.87
CA ASN A 5 4.50 -21.92 15.45
C ASN A 5 4.27 -20.82 14.42
N ILE A 6 4.68 -19.57 14.65
CA ILE A 6 4.81 -18.62 13.53
C ILE A 6 5.99 -19.03 12.65
N GLU A 7 5.76 -19.14 11.35
CA GLU A 7 6.77 -19.54 10.37
C GLU A 7 7.27 -18.34 9.56
N VAL A 8 6.36 -17.44 9.18
CA VAL A 8 6.68 -16.20 8.44
C VAL A 8 6.19 -14.98 9.22
N ILE A 9 7.06 -13.98 9.36
CA ILE A 9 6.68 -12.65 9.85
C ILE A 9 6.78 -11.66 8.69
N VAL A 10 5.70 -10.90 8.47
CA VAL A 10 5.67 -9.77 7.54
C VAL A 10 5.62 -8.48 8.34
N ILE A 11 6.56 -7.56 8.08
CA ILE A 11 6.67 -6.28 8.78
C ILE A 11 6.13 -5.16 7.89
N GLY A 12 4.99 -4.59 8.29
CA GLY A 12 4.34 -3.43 7.68
C GLY A 12 3.05 -3.79 6.95
N GLY A 13 1.92 -3.21 7.37
CA GLY A 13 0.59 -3.41 6.76
C GLY A 13 0.33 -2.61 5.47
N GLY A 14 1.36 -2.28 4.71
CA GLY A 14 1.24 -1.58 3.43
C GLY A 14 0.87 -2.52 2.28
N HIS A 15 0.75 -2.00 1.06
CA HIS A 15 0.38 -2.77 -0.14
C HIS A 15 1.24 -4.04 -0.32
N ALA A 16 2.58 -3.90 -0.25
CA ALA A 16 3.50 -5.03 -0.39
C ALA A 16 3.34 -6.05 0.76
N GLY A 17 3.17 -5.58 1.99
CA GLY A 17 3.01 -6.47 3.15
C GLY A 17 1.67 -7.21 3.14
N CYS A 18 0.60 -6.60 2.62
CA CYS A 18 -0.68 -7.27 2.46
C CYS A 18 -0.58 -8.43 1.46
N GLU A 19 0.02 -8.21 0.29
CA GLU A 19 0.24 -9.28 -0.69
C GLU A 19 1.15 -10.37 -0.17
N ALA A 20 2.28 -10.01 0.45
CA ALA A 20 3.22 -10.97 1.01
C ALA A 20 2.58 -11.84 2.11
N ALA A 21 1.82 -11.22 3.01
CA ALA A 21 1.15 -11.92 4.10
C ALA A 21 0.03 -12.83 3.59
N ALA A 22 -0.77 -12.36 2.63
CA ALA A 22 -1.83 -13.15 2.03
C ALA A 22 -1.27 -14.33 1.22
N ALA A 23 -0.23 -14.11 0.42
CA ALA A 23 0.44 -15.17 -0.33
C ALA A 23 1.01 -16.25 0.60
N ALA A 24 1.76 -15.87 1.65
CA ALA A 24 2.32 -16.82 2.60
C ALA A 24 1.22 -17.63 3.31
N ALA A 25 0.16 -16.97 3.79
CA ALA A 25 -0.96 -17.65 4.44
C ALA A 25 -1.70 -18.62 3.51
N ARG A 26 -1.92 -18.25 2.24
CA ARG A 26 -2.54 -19.12 1.23
C ARG A 26 -1.69 -20.34 0.87
N MET A 27 -0.37 -20.23 0.97
CA MET A 27 0.54 -21.38 0.86
C MET A 27 0.46 -22.33 2.07
N GLY A 28 -0.41 -22.07 3.04
CA GLY A 28 -0.58 -22.90 4.25
C GLY A 28 0.40 -22.55 5.37
N VAL A 29 1.19 -21.48 5.22
CA VAL A 29 2.22 -21.08 6.18
C VAL A 29 1.62 -20.22 7.28
N LYS A 30 1.92 -20.55 8.55
CA LYS A 30 1.47 -19.73 9.70
C LYS A 30 2.17 -18.38 9.69
N THR A 31 1.41 -17.35 9.35
CA THR A 31 1.94 -16.03 9.02
C THR A 31 1.50 -14.99 10.05
N LEU A 32 2.43 -14.14 10.47
CA LEU A 32 2.17 -13.01 11.35
C LEU A 32 2.45 -11.69 10.61
N LEU A 33 1.43 -10.87 10.38
CA LEU A 33 1.57 -9.50 9.90
C LEU A 33 1.69 -8.55 11.09
N ILE A 34 2.84 -7.90 11.24
CA ILE A 34 3.09 -6.89 12.28
C ILE A 34 2.99 -5.51 11.65
N THR A 35 2.13 -4.65 12.18
CA THR A 35 1.94 -3.28 11.72
C THR A 35 1.76 -2.33 12.89
N GLN A 36 2.15 -1.07 12.77
CA GLN A 36 2.00 -0.11 13.88
C GLN A 36 0.53 0.12 14.23
N ASP A 37 -0.31 0.33 13.21
CA ASP A 37 -1.76 0.49 13.35
C ASP A 37 -2.49 -0.47 12.40
N LYS A 38 -3.34 -1.32 12.97
CA LYS A 38 -4.19 -2.26 12.22
C LYS A 38 -5.23 -1.53 11.38
N ALA A 39 -5.74 -0.40 11.85
CA ALA A 39 -6.74 0.40 11.14
C ALA A 39 -6.18 1.07 9.87
N LYS A 40 -4.85 1.08 9.69
CA LYS A 40 -4.14 1.62 8.53
C LYS A 40 -3.69 0.57 7.52
N ILE A 41 -4.04 -0.70 7.73
CA ILE A 41 -3.81 -1.75 6.73
C ILE A 41 -4.54 -1.37 5.44
N GLY A 42 -3.80 -1.37 4.32
CA GLY A 42 -4.32 -0.97 3.01
C GLY A 42 -4.47 0.53 2.78
N GLU A 43 -3.94 1.39 3.65
CA GLU A 43 -4.06 2.85 3.49
C GLU A 43 -3.37 3.38 2.22
N MET A 44 -4.12 4.10 1.37
CA MET A 44 -3.62 4.78 0.17
C MET A 44 -3.11 6.19 0.49
N SER A 45 -1.83 6.33 0.78
CA SER A 45 -1.27 7.62 1.25
C SER A 45 -1.15 8.69 0.16
N CYS A 46 -0.86 8.30 -1.08
CA CYS A 46 -0.58 9.21 -2.18
C CYS A 46 -1.82 9.45 -3.06
N ASN A 47 -1.86 8.90 -4.28
CA ASN A 47 -2.97 9.06 -5.22
C ASN A 47 -4.11 8.08 -4.87
N PRO A 48 -5.39 8.48 -4.86
CA PRO A 48 -6.51 7.55 -4.70
C PRO A 48 -6.80 6.79 -6.01
N ALA A 49 -5.78 6.14 -6.58
CA ALA A 49 -5.88 5.44 -7.86
C ALA A 49 -5.03 4.17 -7.88
N ILE A 50 -5.52 3.15 -8.58
CA ILE A 50 -4.80 1.90 -8.89
C ILE A 50 -4.65 1.77 -10.40
N GLY A 51 -3.55 1.15 -10.84
CA GLY A 51 -3.25 0.96 -12.25
C GLY A 51 -2.70 2.19 -12.96
N GLY A 52 -2.89 2.25 -14.28
CA GLY A 52 -2.20 3.13 -15.23
C GLY A 52 -1.50 2.32 -16.32
N ILE A 53 -0.71 2.98 -17.18
CA ILE A 53 -0.08 2.31 -18.35
C ILE A 53 0.72 1.07 -17.93
N GLY A 54 1.81 1.24 -17.16
CA GLY A 54 2.58 0.08 -16.67
C GLY A 54 1.95 -0.58 -15.45
N LYS A 55 1.44 0.23 -14.52
CA LYS A 55 0.88 -0.26 -13.25
C LYS A 55 -0.35 -1.14 -13.44
N GLY A 56 -1.16 -0.90 -14.47
CA GLY A 56 -2.35 -1.70 -14.75
C GLY A 56 -2.02 -3.14 -15.12
N HIS A 57 -0.94 -3.34 -15.90
CA HIS A 57 -0.41 -4.67 -16.20
C HIS A 57 0.04 -5.39 -14.93
N LEU A 58 0.82 -4.71 -14.07
CA LEU A 58 1.27 -5.30 -12.81
C LEU A 58 0.09 -5.70 -11.90
N VAL A 59 -0.99 -4.92 -11.85
CA VAL A 59 -2.17 -5.29 -11.06
C VAL A 59 -2.85 -6.54 -11.64
N LYS A 60 -2.95 -6.64 -12.97
CA LYS A 60 -3.47 -7.84 -13.66
C LYS A 60 -2.60 -9.07 -13.42
N GLU A 61 -1.28 -8.91 -13.41
CA GLU A 61 -0.34 -10.00 -13.11
C GLU A 61 -0.45 -10.43 -11.63
N ILE A 62 -0.56 -9.47 -10.70
CA ILE A 62 -0.83 -9.77 -9.29
C ILE A 62 -2.13 -10.56 -9.16
N ASP A 63 -3.21 -10.14 -9.81
CA ASP A 63 -4.50 -10.84 -9.80
C ASP A 63 -4.41 -12.25 -10.38
N ALA A 64 -3.70 -12.43 -11.50
CA ALA A 64 -3.47 -13.75 -12.11
C ALA A 64 -2.67 -14.70 -11.20
N LEU A 65 -1.88 -14.16 -10.28
CA LEU A 65 -1.18 -14.91 -9.23
C LEU A 65 -2.02 -15.05 -7.93
N ASP A 66 -3.34 -14.84 -8.02
CA ASP A 66 -4.30 -14.82 -6.90
C ASP A 66 -3.98 -13.73 -5.85
N GLY A 67 -3.32 -12.65 -6.23
CA GLY A 67 -3.08 -11.50 -5.35
C GLY A 67 -4.36 -10.72 -5.00
N LEU A 68 -4.30 -9.90 -3.96
CA LEU A 68 -5.47 -9.17 -3.44
C LEU A 68 -5.76 -7.87 -4.19
N MET A 69 -4.74 -7.22 -4.77
CA MET A 69 -4.84 -5.85 -5.28
C MET A 69 -5.90 -5.68 -6.37
N GLY A 70 -6.04 -6.65 -7.27
CA GLY A 70 -7.06 -6.61 -8.34
C GLY A 70 -8.47 -6.59 -7.77
N LEU A 71 -8.80 -7.58 -6.95
CA LEU A 71 -10.09 -7.71 -6.26
C LEU A 71 -10.43 -6.48 -5.40
N VAL A 72 -9.47 -6.01 -4.59
CA VAL A 72 -9.68 -4.86 -3.69
C VAL A 72 -9.84 -3.56 -4.48
N ALA A 73 -9.07 -3.37 -5.56
CA ALA A 73 -9.20 -2.20 -6.43
C ALA A 73 -10.54 -2.17 -7.17
N ASP A 74 -11.06 -3.34 -7.56
CA ASP A 74 -12.37 -3.46 -8.18
C ASP A 74 -13.51 -3.16 -7.20
N GLU A 75 -13.43 -3.69 -5.98
CA GLU A 75 -14.41 -3.43 -4.90
C GLU A 75 -14.45 -1.95 -4.52
N ALA A 76 -13.31 -1.25 -4.54
CA ALA A 76 -13.21 0.16 -4.17
C ALA A 76 -13.34 1.13 -5.35
N GLY A 77 -13.40 0.62 -6.59
CA GLY A 77 -13.32 1.45 -7.78
C GLY A 77 -14.54 2.34 -7.98
N ILE A 78 -14.31 3.65 -8.07
CA ILE A 78 -15.33 4.69 -8.31
C ILE A 78 -15.17 5.38 -9.66
N GLN A 79 -14.13 5.06 -10.44
CA GLN A 79 -14.04 5.46 -11.85
C GLN A 79 -13.06 4.53 -12.54
N PHE A 80 -13.46 3.84 -13.61
CA PHE A 80 -12.56 2.99 -14.40
C PHE A 80 -12.30 3.59 -15.78
N ARG A 81 -11.05 3.51 -16.23
CA ARG A 81 -10.62 3.92 -17.57
C ARG A 81 -9.55 2.98 -18.11
N LEU A 82 -9.60 2.71 -19.40
CA LEU A 82 -8.51 2.07 -20.12
C LEU A 82 -7.65 3.13 -20.78
N LEU A 83 -6.44 3.34 -20.24
CA LEU A 83 -5.50 4.26 -20.86
C LEU A 83 -5.01 3.71 -22.20
N ASN A 84 -4.76 4.59 -23.16
CA ASN A 84 -4.37 4.24 -24.53
C ASN A 84 -5.37 3.34 -25.28
N ARG A 85 -6.68 3.44 -24.99
CA ARG A 85 -7.72 2.62 -25.65
C ARG A 85 -7.68 2.69 -27.19
N SER A 86 -7.35 3.85 -27.77
CA SER A 86 -7.23 4.05 -29.22
C SER A 86 -5.95 3.47 -29.84
N ARG A 87 -5.02 2.96 -29.02
CA ARG A 87 -3.77 2.32 -29.46
C ARG A 87 -3.92 0.79 -29.41
N GLY A 88 -2.92 0.08 -29.94
CA GLY A 88 -2.86 -1.38 -29.93
C GLY A 88 -2.91 -1.96 -28.51
N ALA A 89 -3.41 -3.20 -28.39
CA ALA A 89 -3.67 -3.85 -27.09
C ALA A 89 -2.44 -3.87 -26.15
N ALA A 90 -1.24 -4.07 -26.71
CA ALA A 90 0.01 -4.17 -25.96
C ALA A 90 0.40 -2.91 -25.16
N VAL A 91 -0.21 -1.75 -25.43
CA VAL A 91 0.11 -0.49 -24.73
C VAL A 91 -1.06 0.06 -23.91
N ARG A 92 -2.14 -0.73 -23.77
CA ARG A 92 -3.32 -0.37 -22.99
C ARG A 92 -3.10 -0.66 -21.52
N GLY A 93 -3.52 0.24 -20.64
CA GLY A 93 -3.33 0.07 -19.19
C GLY A 93 -4.59 0.37 -18.41
N PRO A 94 -5.21 -0.61 -17.74
CA PRO A 94 -6.38 -0.37 -16.90
C PRO A 94 -6.01 0.52 -15.72
N ARG A 95 -6.90 1.44 -15.38
CA ARG A 95 -6.75 2.39 -14.28
C ARG A 95 -8.09 2.60 -13.60
N CYS A 96 -8.11 2.58 -12.28
CA CYS A 96 -9.25 3.09 -11.53
C CYS A 96 -8.87 4.26 -10.61
N GLN A 97 -9.83 5.16 -10.36
CA GLN A 97 -9.90 5.90 -9.10
C GLN A 97 -10.58 5.00 -8.07
N ALA A 98 -10.04 4.95 -6.87
CA ALA A 98 -10.55 4.16 -5.77
C ALA A 98 -11.02 5.07 -4.63
N ASP A 99 -12.16 4.74 -4.04
CA ASP A 99 -12.52 5.31 -2.75
C ASP A 99 -11.53 4.79 -1.69
N ARG A 100 -10.80 5.71 -1.03
CA ARG A 100 -9.74 5.34 -0.07
C ARG A 100 -10.29 4.56 1.12
N LYS A 101 -11.50 4.88 1.57
CA LYS A 101 -12.12 4.23 2.71
C LYS A 101 -12.54 2.82 2.32
N ILE A 102 -13.22 2.66 1.19
CA ILE A 102 -13.63 1.34 0.70
C ILE A 102 -12.40 0.47 0.43
N TYR A 103 -11.35 1.00 -0.21
CA TYR A 103 -10.11 0.25 -0.49
C TYR A 103 -9.47 -0.27 0.80
N ARG A 104 -9.35 0.60 1.81
CA ARG A 104 -8.78 0.26 3.11
C ARG A 104 -9.63 -0.81 3.83
N GLU A 105 -10.94 -0.68 3.82
CA GLU A 105 -11.87 -1.63 4.45
C GLU A 105 -11.90 -2.98 3.74
N ALA A 106 -11.92 -2.98 2.41
CA ALA A 106 -11.84 -4.19 1.58
C ALA A 106 -10.52 -4.93 1.79
N MET A 107 -9.39 -4.22 1.85
CA MET A 107 -8.09 -4.83 2.16
C MET A 107 -8.06 -5.43 3.57
N GLN A 108 -8.60 -4.73 4.57
CA GLN A 108 -8.68 -5.24 5.95
C GLN A 108 -9.54 -6.50 6.04
N LYS A 109 -10.69 -6.51 5.36
CA LYS A 109 -11.55 -7.68 5.26
C LYS A 109 -10.84 -8.85 4.58
N ALA A 110 -10.14 -8.58 3.47
CA ALA A 110 -9.38 -9.60 2.72
C ALA A 110 -8.23 -10.20 3.54
N ILE A 111 -7.55 -9.39 4.36
CA ILE A 111 -6.51 -9.86 5.28
C ILE A 111 -7.11 -10.67 6.44
N ALA A 112 -8.21 -10.21 7.02
CA ALA A 112 -8.89 -10.89 8.12
C ALA A 112 -9.50 -12.25 7.72
N SER A 113 -9.83 -12.43 6.43
CA SER A 113 -10.37 -13.69 5.92
C SER A 113 -9.29 -14.74 5.59
N GLN A 114 -8.00 -14.37 5.61
CA GLN A 114 -6.93 -15.33 5.34
C GLN A 114 -6.74 -16.30 6.50
N ARG A 115 -7.02 -17.59 6.24
CA ARG A 115 -6.75 -18.65 7.22
C ARG A 115 -5.25 -18.77 7.45
N GLY A 116 -4.84 -18.83 8.73
CA GLY A 116 -3.43 -18.96 9.09
C GLY A 116 -2.66 -17.63 9.12
N LEU A 117 -3.30 -16.52 8.76
CA LEU A 117 -2.76 -15.17 8.94
C LEU A 117 -3.26 -14.55 10.24
N THR A 118 -2.35 -14.04 11.05
CA THR A 118 -2.69 -13.25 12.24
C THR A 118 -2.09 -11.85 12.13
N VAL A 119 -2.81 -10.84 12.62
CA VAL A 119 -2.35 -9.46 12.63
C VAL A 119 -2.02 -9.01 14.06
N LEU A 120 -0.82 -8.44 14.26
CA LEU A 120 -0.38 -7.86 15.51
C LEU A 120 -0.12 -6.36 15.35
N SER A 121 -0.62 -5.57 16.29
CA SER A 121 -0.27 -4.15 16.38
C SER A 121 1.05 -4.05 17.14
N GLY A 122 2.06 -3.43 16.55
CA GLY A 122 3.35 -3.25 17.18
C GLY A 122 4.39 -2.66 16.23
N THR A 123 5.44 -2.07 16.82
CA THR A 123 6.62 -1.63 16.10
C THR A 123 7.73 -2.64 16.33
N VAL A 124 8.30 -3.17 15.24
CA VAL A 124 9.51 -4.00 15.32
C VAL A 124 10.70 -3.10 15.62
N ALA A 125 11.49 -3.44 16.63
CA ALA A 125 12.66 -2.72 17.07
C ALA A 125 13.96 -3.28 16.47
N SER A 126 14.09 -4.61 16.38
CA SER A 126 15.29 -5.28 15.91
C SER A 126 15.03 -6.71 15.44
N PHE A 127 15.98 -7.28 14.70
CA PHE A 127 15.98 -8.70 14.36
C PHE A 127 16.67 -9.53 15.45
N VAL A 128 16.14 -10.72 15.71
CA VAL A 128 16.76 -11.71 16.58
C VAL A 128 17.65 -12.61 15.75
N SER A 129 18.92 -12.73 16.12
CA SER A 129 19.88 -13.65 15.51
C SER A 129 20.90 -14.10 16.56
N GLU A 130 21.32 -15.35 16.51
CA GLU A 130 22.45 -15.84 17.30
C GLU A 130 23.75 -15.42 16.59
N ASN A 131 24.56 -14.59 17.24
CA ASN A 131 25.79 -14.04 16.66
C ASN A 131 25.54 -13.38 15.28
N LYS A 132 26.42 -13.61 14.30
CA LYS A 132 26.25 -13.22 12.88
C LYS A 132 25.49 -14.27 12.06
N GLY A 133 24.72 -15.14 12.72
CA GLY A 133 23.96 -16.21 12.09
C GLY A 133 22.66 -15.73 11.41
N PRO A 134 21.87 -16.68 10.89
CA PRO A 134 20.60 -16.36 10.25
C PRO A 134 19.62 -15.69 11.22
N ILE A 135 18.74 -14.85 10.68
CA ILE A 135 17.65 -14.22 11.44
C ILE A 135 16.67 -15.32 11.88
N LYS A 136 16.30 -15.29 13.17
CA LYS A 136 15.40 -16.26 13.82
C LYS A 136 14.09 -15.64 14.30
N GLY A 137 13.92 -14.34 14.14
CA GLY A 137 12.75 -13.64 14.64
C GLY A 137 12.94 -12.13 14.70
N VAL A 138 12.04 -11.50 15.45
CA VAL A 138 12.03 -10.05 15.69
C VAL A 138 11.78 -9.76 17.16
N CYS A 139 12.30 -8.62 17.62
CA CYS A 139 11.96 -8.03 18.91
C CYS A 139 11.14 -6.76 18.65
N LEU A 140 10.04 -6.60 19.37
CA LEU A 140 9.19 -5.41 19.33
C LEU A 140 9.70 -4.34 20.29
N GLU A 141 9.28 -3.09 20.10
CA GLU A 141 9.67 -1.98 20.98
C GLU A 141 9.18 -2.12 22.43
N ASN A 142 8.16 -2.96 22.67
CA ASN A 142 7.70 -3.30 24.01
C ASN A 142 8.52 -4.44 24.67
N GLY A 143 9.61 -4.89 24.02
CA GLY A 143 10.48 -5.96 24.50
C GLY A 143 10.02 -7.38 24.15
N GLU A 144 8.84 -7.55 23.54
CA GLU A 144 8.36 -8.86 23.15
C GLU A 144 9.16 -9.44 21.98
N THR A 145 9.64 -10.68 22.13
CA THR A 145 10.33 -11.42 21.08
C THR A 145 9.41 -12.44 20.44
N ILE A 146 9.42 -12.49 19.10
CA ILE A 146 8.62 -13.42 18.30
C ILE A 146 9.55 -14.10 17.30
N LEU A 147 9.62 -15.43 17.37
CA LEU A 147 10.46 -16.24 16.50
C LEU A 147 9.74 -16.63 15.21
N ALA A 148 10.49 -16.76 14.13
CA ALA A 148 10.02 -17.22 12.83
C ALA A 148 11.19 -17.71 11.96
N GLN A 149 10.87 -18.51 10.94
CA GLN A 149 11.86 -19.05 10.00
C GLN A 149 12.24 -18.05 8.91
N ALA A 150 11.29 -17.20 8.50
CA ALA A 150 11.52 -16.18 7.49
C ALA A 150 10.85 -14.86 7.87
N ILE A 151 11.51 -13.74 7.51
CA ILE A 151 11.03 -12.39 7.75
C ILE A 151 10.95 -11.63 6.44
N ILE A 152 9.81 -10.99 6.17
CA ILE A 152 9.59 -10.15 5.00
C ILE A 152 9.47 -8.69 5.47
N LEU A 153 10.35 -7.82 4.98
CA LEU A 153 10.43 -6.42 5.40
C LEU A 153 9.74 -5.51 4.37
N THR A 154 8.64 -4.86 4.76
CA THR A 154 7.82 -3.98 3.88
C THR A 154 7.49 -2.65 4.56
N THR A 155 8.49 -1.98 5.10
CA THR A 155 8.34 -0.77 5.95
C THR A 155 7.82 0.47 5.23
N GLY A 156 7.70 0.45 3.90
CA GLY A 156 7.30 1.62 3.12
C GLY A 156 8.15 2.85 3.45
N THR A 157 7.51 3.97 3.76
CA THR A 157 8.16 5.25 4.05
C THR A 157 8.58 5.43 5.51
N PHE A 158 8.47 4.40 6.36
CA PHE A 158 8.60 4.54 7.81
C PHE A 158 10.05 4.46 8.32
N LEU A 159 10.95 3.70 7.69
CA LEU A 159 12.35 3.57 8.15
C LEU A 159 13.06 4.92 8.12
N ASN A 160 13.39 5.46 9.30
CA ASN A 160 13.95 6.82 9.45
C ASN A 160 13.24 7.86 8.56
N GLY A 161 11.90 7.78 8.52
CA GLY A 161 11.04 8.64 7.74
C GLY A 161 11.10 10.09 8.22
N VAL A 162 11.15 11.02 7.26
CA VAL A 162 11.15 12.47 7.52
C VAL A 162 10.23 13.15 6.50
N ILE A 163 9.25 13.90 7.00
CA ILE A 163 8.42 14.79 6.19
C ILE A 163 9.14 16.13 6.04
N HIS A 164 9.14 16.65 4.81
CA HIS A 164 9.62 17.98 4.49
C HIS A 164 8.44 18.87 4.09
N MET A 165 8.26 20.01 4.77
CA MET A 165 7.23 21.00 4.48
C MET A 165 7.88 22.39 4.48
N GLY A 166 8.27 22.86 3.30
CA GLY A 166 9.11 24.05 3.17
C GLY A 166 10.46 23.82 3.85
N ASP A 167 10.78 24.70 4.80
CA ASP A 167 11.94 24.66 5.70
C ASP A 167 11.77 23.70 6.89
N LYS A 168 10.53 23.28 7.18
CA LYS A 168 10.24 22.41 8.32
C LYS A 168 10.50 20.94 8.00
N THR A 169 11.16 20.25 8.93
CA THR A 169 11.34 18.80 8.91
C THR A 169 10.66 18.15 10.10
N ILE A 170 9.88 17.10 9.87
CA ILE A 170 9.14 16.39 10.91
C ILE A 170 9.49 14.90 10.82
N ALA A 171 9.97 14.31 11.91
CA ALA A 171 10.25 12.87 11.96
C ALA A 171 8.93 12.09 11.93
N ALA A 172 8.66 11.41 10.81
CA ALA A 172 7.38 10.76 10.54
C ALA A 172 7.48 9.82 9.34
N GLY A 173 6.82 8.66 9.41
CA GLY A 173 6.64 7.78 8.25
C GLY A 173 5.59 8.31 7.28
N ARG A 174 4.50 8.85 7.84
CA ARG A 174 3.38 9.53 7.17
C ARG A 174 2.83 10.61 8.10
N VAL A 175 1.98 11.49 7.58
CA VAL A 175 1.39 12.57 8.39
C VAL A 175 0.64 11.98 9.58
N GLY A 176 1.08 12.31 10.80
CA GLY A 176 0.48 11.80 12.04
C GLY A 176 0.94 10.40 12.46
N GLU A 177 1.87 9.77 11.73
CA GLU A 177 2.36 8.41 12.01
C GLU A 177 3.89 8.43 12.28
N PRO A 178 4.34 7.91 13.45
CA PRO A 178 5.74 7.98 13.85
C PRO A 178 6.65 7.13 12.93
N PRO A 179 7.92 7.52 12.76
CA PRO A 179 8.86 6.72 11.97
C PRO A 179 9.32 5.47 12.75
N SER A 180 9.85 4.48 12.04
CA SER A 180 10.52 3.32 12.64
C SER A 180 12.02 3.60 12.74
N VAL A 181 12.48 4.09 13.89
CA VAL A 181 13.88 4.48 14.14
C VAL A 181 14.72 3.29 14.60
N SER A 182 14.21 2.54 15.59
CA SER A 182 14.89 1.39 16.20
C SER A 182 15.30 0.36 15.13
N LEU A 183 14.36 -0.06 14.28
CA LEU A 183 14.63 -1.01 13.21
C LEU A 183 15.61 -0.48 12.16
N ALA A 184 15.54 0.81 11.85
CA ALA A 184 16.46 1.42 10.89
C ALA A 184 17.90 1.48 11.42
N ASN A 185 18.07 1.65 12.73
CA ASN A 185 19.37 1.56 13.38
C ASN A 185 19.88 0.11 13.39
N ASP A 186 19.01 -0.86 13.70
CA ASP A 186 19.35 -2.28 13.70
C ASP A 186 19.82 -2.78 12.33
N LEU A 187 19.16 -2.34 11.25
CA LEU A 187 19.53 -2.70 9.88
C LEU A 187 20.97 -2.32 9.51
N ARG A 188 21.57 -1.30 10.16
CA ARG A 188 22.96 -0.91 9.89
C ARG A 188 23.96 -2.00 10.24
N ARG A 189 23.63 -2.90 11.18
CA ARG A 189 24.52 -4.00 11.59
C ARG A 189 24.78 -5.01 10.47
N PHE A 190 23.90 -5.08 9.46
CA PHE A 190 24.08 -5.95 8.30
C PHE A 190 25.02 -5.38 7.24
N ASN A 191 25.53 -4.14 7.43
CA ASN A 191 26.44 -3.49 6.50
C ASN A 191 25.91 -3.43 5.05
N LEU A 192 24.59 -3.28 4.89
CA LEU A 192 23.94 -3.11 3.60
C LEU A 192 24.16 -1.68 3.07
N SER A 193 24.25 -1.54 1.76
CA SER A 193 24.23 -0.22 1.12
C SER A 193 22.87 0.44 1.31
N MET A 194 22.83 1.53 2.10
CA MET A 194 21.61 2.22 2.48
C MET A 194 21.58 3.62 1.87
N GLY A 195 20.51 3.95 1.16
CA GLY A 195 20.26 5.27 0.57
C GLY A 195 19.02 5.96 1.15
N ARG A 196 18.78 7.21 0.76
CA ARG A 196 17.54 7.93 1.05
C ARG A 196 16.85 8.33 -0.24
N LEU A 197 15.55 8.02 -0.32
CA LEU A 197 14.68 8.46 -1.40
C LEU A 197 13.71 9.50 -0.86
N LYS A 198 13.28 10.42 -1.73
CA LYS A 198 12.30 11.46 -1.41
C LYS A 198 11.20 11.47 -2.47
N THR A 199 9.96 11.49 -2.00
CA THR A 199 8.76 11.59 -2.85
C THR A 199 7.82 12.64 -2.28
N GLY A 200 7.13 13.37 -3.16
CA GLY A 200 6.10 14.34 -2.76
C GLY A 200 4.68 13.78 -2.88
N THR A 201 3.75 14.37 -2.13
CA THR A 201 2.31 14.25 -2.37
C THR A 201 1.74 15.65 -2.53
N PRO A 202 0.76 15.86 -3.43
CA PRO A 202 0.04 17.14 -3.49
C PRO A 202 -0.73 17.38 -2.19
N PRO A 203 -1.12 18.65 -1.91
CA PRO A 203 -2.05 18.97 -0.83
C PRO A 203 -3.41 18.29 -1.03
N ARG A 204 -4.23 18.26 0.02
CA ARG A 204 -5.63 17.84 -0.03
C ARG A 204 -6.48 19.09 0.06
N LEU A 205 -7.42 19.25 -0.87
CA LEU A 205 -8.27 20.44 -0.98
C LEU A 205 -9.68 20.10 -0.49
N ASP A 206 -10.38 21.06 0.11
CA ASP A 206 -11.81 20.94 0.37
C ASP A 206 -12.57 21.04 -0.95
N GLY A 207 -13.34 20.00 -1.28
CA GLY A 207 -14.11 19.98 -2.52
C GLY A 207 -15.19 21.06 -2.58
N LYS A 208 -15.66 21.59 -1.45
CA LYS A 208 -16.71 22.63 -1.41
C LYS A 208 -16.21 24.01 -1.84
N THR A 209 -14.90 24.24 -1.80
CA THR A 209 -14.30 25.54 -2.14
C THR A 209 -13.82 25.61 -3.60
N ILE A 210 -14.02 24.53 -4.36
CA ILE A 210 -13.63 24.46 -5.77
C ILE A 210 -14.84 24.86 -6.64
N ASN A 211 -14.63 25.81 -7.56
CA ASN A 211 -15.58 26.08 -8.62
C ASN A 211 -15.50 24.96 -9.67
N TRP A 212 -16.39 23.96 -9.57
CA TRP A 212 -16.38 22.78 -10.42
C TRP A 212 -16.94 23.00 -11.82
N ASP A 213 -17.72 24.07 -12.02
CA ASP A 213 -18.47 24.32 -13.25
C ASP A 213 -17.56 24.79 -14.40
N ILE A 214 -16.43 25.41 -14.05
CA ILE A 214 -15.43 25.90 -15.02
C ILE A 214 -14.42 24.83 -15.44
N LEU A 215 -14.48 23.63 -14.84
CA LEU A 215 -13.48 22.58 -15.05
C LEU A 215 -13.98 21.51 -16.00
N GLU A 216 -13.10 21.07 -16.91
CA GLU A 216 -13.41 20.01 -17.86
C GLU A 216 -13.72 18.70 -17.13
N LYS A 217 -14.84 18.07 -17.51
CA LYS A 217 -15.28 16.80 -16.94
C LYS A 217 -14.53 15.65 -17.61
N GLN A 218 -13.98 14.76 -16.79
CA GLN A 218 -13.36 13.52 -17.26
C GLN A 218 -14.09 12.32 -16.67
N LEU A 219 -14.93 11.70 -17.50
CA LEU A 219 -15.70 10.51 -17.14
C LEU A 219 -14.85 9.23 -17.20
N GLY A 220 -15.36 8.18 -16.55
CA GLY A 220 -14.90 6.82 -16.79
C GLY A 220 -15.33 6.31 -18.17
N ASP A 221 -14.86 5.12 -18.54
CA ASP A 221 -15.27 4.46 -19.77
C ASP A 221 -16.70 3.90 -19.64
N GLU A 222 -17.49 3.96 -20.71
CA GLU A 222 -18.85 3.37 -20.74
C GLU A 222 -18.85 1.86 -20.51
N ARG A 223 -17.77 1.19 -20.94
CA ARG A 223 -17.48 -0.22 -20.69
C ARG A 223 -16.18 -0.33 -19.89
N PRO A 224 -16.27 -0.30 -18.56
CA PRO A 224 -15.13 -0.47 -17.65
C PRO A 224 -14.36 -1.76 -17.93
N GLU A 225 -13.04 -1.68 -17.83
CA GLU A 225 -12.19 -2.87 -17.72
C GLU A 225 -11.79 -3.06 -16.26
N MET A 226 -12.26 -4.16 -15.69
CA MET A 226 -11.97 -4.56 -14.31
C MET A 226 -10.53 -5.08 -14.20
N PHE A 227 -9.92 -4.93 -13.03
CA PHE A 227 -8.60 -5.50 -12.78
C PHE A 227 -8.68 -7.01 -12.60
N SER A 228 -9.66 -7.49 -11.86
CA SER A 228 -9.80 -8.91 -11.58
C SER A 228 -10.62 -9.63 -12.63
N GLU A 229 -10.19 -10.84 -13.01
CA GLU A 229 -10.98 -11.74 -13.88
C GLU A 229 -12.28 -12.20 -13.18
N TYR A 230 -12.33 -12.15 -11.85
CA TYR A 230 -13.50 -12.57 -11.06
C TYR A 230 -14.63 -11.52 -11.02
N ASN A 231 -14.36 -10.30 -11.48
CA ASN A 231 -15.35 -9.22 -11.52
C ASN A 231 -15.64 -8.81 -12.96
N SER A 232 -16.93 -8.66 -13.28
CA SER A 232 -17.37 -8.27 -14.63
C SER A 232 -17.85 -6.83 -14.75
N LYS A 233 -18.06 -6.14 -13.62
CA LYS A 233 -18.54 -4.75 -13.59
C LYS A 233 -18.19 -4.04 -12.27
N PRO A 234 -18.16 -2.70 -12.25
CA PRO A 234 -17.99 -1.95 -11.01
C PRO A 234 -19.13 -2.17 -10.01
N SER A 235 -18.79 -2.24 -8.73
CA SER A 235 -19.76 -2.33 -7.64
C SER A 235 -20.23 -0.97 -7.13
N ASN A 236 -19.45 0.10 -7.34
CA ASN A 236 -19.76 1.45 -6.88
C ASN A 236 -20.23 2.37 -8.01
N ARG A 237 -20.92 3.44 -7.60
CA ARG A 237 -21.25 4.57 -8.46
C ARG A 237 -19.98 5.12 -9.11
N GLN A 238 -20.00 5.19 -10.44
CA GLN A 238 -18.93 5.82 -11.21
C GLN A 238 -19.03 7.34 -11.09
N VAL A 239 -17.93 7.99 -10.70
CA VAL A 239 -17.80 9.44 -10.54
C VAL A 239 -16.94 10.03 -11.64
N GLU A 240 -17.01 11.35 -11.76
CA GLU A 240 -16.21 12.13 -12.68
C GLU A 240 -14.97 12.70 -12.01
N CYS A 241 -13.87 12.75 -12.76
CA CYS A 241 -12.72 13.57 -12.43
C CYS A 241 -12.84 14.94 -13.12
N ARG A 242 -11.97 15.87 -12.72
CA ARG A 242 -11.90 17.21 -13.28
C ARG A 242 -10.47 17.51 -13.70
N VAL A 243 -10.33 18.22 -14.82
CA VAL A 243 -9.03 18.60 -15.39
C VAL A 243 -8.87 20.11 -15.29
N THR A 244 -7.67 20.55 -14.91
CA THR A 244 -7.25 21.95 -14.89
C THR A 244 -5.76 22.04 -15.20
N TYR A 245 -5.26 23.25 -15.39
CA TYR A 245 -3.90 23.53 -15.81
C TYR A 245 -3.28 24.65 -14.97
N THR A 246 -1.98 24.58 -14.74
CA THR A 246 -1.23 25.72 -14.20
C THR A 246 -1.12 26.82 -15.25
N ASN A 247 -0.96 28.07 -14.82
CA ASN A 247 -0.74 29.22 -15.70
C ASN A 247 0.57 29.95 -15.35
N LYS A 248 0.93 30.96 -16.15
CA LYS A 248 2.15 31.76 -15.95
C LYS A 248 2.17 32.53 -14.62
N GLU A 249 1.01 32.77 -14.00
CA GLU A 249 0.92 33.48 -12.73
C GLU A 249 1.30 32.57 -11.56
N ILE A 250 0.83 31.31 -11.55
CA ILE A 250 1.22 30.29 -10.57
C ILE A 250 2.72 29.95 -10.62
N HIS A 251 3.37 30.14 -11.77
CA HIS A 251 4.80 29.85 -11.94
C HIS A 251 5.72 30.95 -11.38
N LYS A 252 5.22 32.19 -11.26
CA LYS A 252 5.96 33.33 -10.71
C LYS A 252 5.99 33.25 -9.19
#